data_AF-A0A6V8EP89-F1
#
_entry.id   AF-A0A6V8EP89-F1
#
_cell.length_a   1.000
_cell.length_b   1.000
_cell.length_c   1.000
_cell.angle_alpha   90.00
_cell.angle_beta   90.00
_cell.angle_gamma   90.00
#
_symmetry.space_group_name_H-M   'P 1'
#
loop_
_entity.id
_entity.type
_entity.pdbx_description
1 polymer ?
#
loop_
_entity_poly.entity_id
_entity_poly.type
_entity_poly.pdbx_seq_one_letter_code
_entity_poly.pdbx_strand_id
1 'polypeptide(L)'
;MPEMPEVETIRRGLVPHLVDTTISFVDLRRPNLRFPFPSDFEETLTGVKIEKIDRRSKYLLFRLSNGYTWMSHLGMTGVWTIGSDGSGKHDHVYFEFDDGAKTAVYT
;
A
#
# COMPACT_ATOMS: atom_id res chain seq x y z
N MET A 1 8.66 12.96 8.98
CA MET A 1 7.26 12.60 9.20
C MET A 1 6.47 13.18 8.05
N PRO A 2 5.89 12.37 7.15
CA PRO A 2 4.96 12.90 6.16
C PRO A 2 3.79 13.59 6.89
N GLU A 3 3.64 14.89 6.67
CA GLU A 3 2.50 15.66 7.16
C GLU A 3 1.34 15.54 6.16
N MET A 4 0.19 16.13 6.49
CA MET A 4 -0.99 16.03 5.63
C MET A 4 -0.75 16.46 4.17
N PRO A 5 0.03 17.52 3.87
CA PRO A 5 0.36 17.89 2.50
C PRO A 5 1.18 16.82 1.77
N GLU A 6 2.20 16.23 2.41
CA GLU A 6 3.00 15.17 1.79
C GLU A 6 2.17 13.92 1.55
N VAL A 7 1.30 13.53 2.50
CA VAL A 7 0.40 12.38 2.30
C VAL A 7 -0.57 12.63 1.13
N GLU A 8 -1.04 13.86 0.93
CA GLU A 8 -1.85 14.19 -0.26
C GLU A 8 -1.04 14.11 -1.56
N THR A 9 0.22 14.56 -1.55
CA THR A 9 1.12 14.41 -2.69
C THR A 9 1.35 12.93 -3.03
N ILE A 10 1.59 12.10 -2.01
CA ILE A 10 1.75 10.65 -2.19
C ILE A 10 0.47 10.03 -2.76
N ARG A 11 -0.70 10.39 -2.21
CA ARG A 11 -2.01 9.93 -2.75
C ARG A 11 -2.14 10.24 -4.24
N ARG A 12 -1.86 11.48 -4.63
CA ARG A 12 -1.92 11.92 -6.04
C ARG A 12 -0.92 11.18 -6.92
N GLY A 13 0.26 10.85 -6.39
CA GLY A 13 1.26 10.04 -7.06
C GLY A 13 0.84 8.58 -7.24
N LEU A 14 0.13 7.99 -6.28
CA LEU A 14 -0.31 6.59 -6.35
C LEU A 14 -1.50 6.35 -7.26
N VAL A 15 -2.48 7.27 -7.25
CA VAL A 15 -3.74 7.14 -8.02
C VAL A 15 -3.54 6.72 -9.49
N PRO A 16 -2.69 7.38 -10.30
CA PRO A 16 -2.55 7.03 -11.72
C PRO A 16 -1.90 5.68 -11.97
N HIS A 17 -1.30 5.04 -10.96
CA HIS A 17 -0.62 3.75 -11.09
C HIS A 17 -1.37 2.58 -10.47
N LEU A 18 -2.21 2.83 -9.45
CA LEU A 18 -2.79 1.78 -8.63
C LEU A 18 -4.32 1.74 -8.63
N VAL A 19 -5.00 2.79 -9.09
CA VAL A 19 -6.47 2.74 -9.20
C VAL A 19 -6.85 1.90 -10.42
N ASP A 20 -7.93 1.12 -10.27
CA ASP A 20 -8.46 0.16 -11.23
C ASP A 20 -7.60 -1.08 -11.50
N THR A 21 -6.47 -1.23 -10.81
CA THR A 21 -5.62 -2.43 -10.87
C THR A 21 -6.01 -3.45 -9.80
N THR A 22 -5.72 -4.73 -10.07
CA THR A 22 -5.98 -5.84 -9.16
C THR A 22 -4.69 -6.27 -8.48
N ILE A 23 -4.69 -6.37 -7.16
CA ILE A 23 -3.55 -6.87 -6.39
C ILE A 23 -3.39 -8.36 -6.71
N SER A 24 -2.30 -8.75 -7.37
CA SER A 24 -2.05 -10.14 -7.77
C SER A 24 -1.19 -10.90 -6.76
N PHE A 25 -0.40 -10.18 -5.95
CA PHE A 25 0.49 -10.75 -4.95
C PHE A 25 0.76 -9.76 -3.81
N VAL A 26 0.91 -10.29 -2.59
CA VAL A 26 1.29 -9.55 -1.38
C VAL A 26 2.37 -10.33 -0.64
N ASP A 27 3.42 -9.65 -0.21
CA ASP A 27 4.51 -10.24 0.57
C ASP A 27 4.83 -9.37 1.79
N LEU A 28 4.52 -9.90 2.98
CA LEU A 28 4.74 -9.27 4.27
C LEU A 28 6.13 -9.62 4.83
N ARG A 29 7.05 -8.65 4.79
CA ARG A 29 8.47 -8.87 5.11
C ARG A 29 8.87 -8.40 6.51
N ARG A 30 7.93 -7.82 7.27
CA ARG A 30 8.18 -7.24 8.59
C ARG A 30 7.23 -7.82 9.65
N PRO A 31 7.66 -8.81 10.45
CA PRO A 31 6.80 -9.47 11.44
C PRO A 31 6.59 -8.66 12.72
N ASN A 32 7.47 -7.69 13.03
CA ASN A 32 7.50 -6.97 14.30
C ASN A 32 7.10 -5.49 14.17
N LEU A 33 6.02 -5.22 13.44
CA LEU A 33 5.39 -3.90 13.47
C LEU A 33 4.77 -3.64 14.85
N ARG A 34 4.69 -2.36 15.24
CA ARG A 34 4.02 -1.94 16.48
C ARG A 34 2.58 -2.47 16.55
N PHE A 35 1.90 -2.44 15.41
CA PHE A 35 0.62 -3.09 15.21
C PHE A 35 0.83 -4.16 14.14
N PRO A 36 0.65 -5.46 14.47
CA PRO A 36 0.84 -6.52 13.50
C PRO A 36 -0.20 -6.43 12.38
N PHE A 37 0.15 -6.97 11.22
CA PHE A 37 -0.84 -7.20 10.17
C PHE A 37 -1.91 -8.18 10.67
N PRO A 38 -3.17 -8.02 10.22
CA PRO A 38 -4.18 -9.07 10.36
C PRO A 38 -3.66 -10.41 9.81
N SER A 39 -4.07 -11.53 10.42
CA SER A 39 -3.63 -12.86 10.00
C SER A 39 -4.09 -13.24 8.59
N ASP A 40 -5.18 -12.63 8.13
CA ASP A 40 -5.81 -12.80 6.82
C ASP A 40 -5.45 -11.69 5.84
N PHE A 41 -4.44 -10.86 6.13
CA PHE A 41 -4.15 -9.66 5.34
C PHE A 41 -3.80 -9.97 3.87
N GLU A 42 -2.93 -10.95 3.63
CA GLU A 42 -2.55 -11.37 2.28
C GLU A 42 -3.75 -11.94 1.50
N GLU A 43 -4.52 -12.83 2.14
CA GLU A 43 -5.72 -13.45 1.56
C GLU A 43 -6.81 -12.42 1.25
N THR A 44 -7.02 -11.44 2.14
CA THR A 44 -8.03 -10.39 1.97
C THR A 44 -7.71 -9.43 0.83
N LEU A 45 -6.43 -9.26 0.49
CA LEU A 45 -6.00 -8.32 -0.54
C LEU A 45 -5.77 -8.99 -1.91
N THR A 46 -5.34 -10.24 -1.93
CA THR A 46 -5.00 -10.93 -3.18
C THR A 46 -6.24 -11.15 -4.04
N GLY A 47 -6.15 -10.84 -5.33
CA GLY A 47 -7.25 -10.90 -6.28
C GLY A 47 -8.24 -9.73 -6.18
N VAL A 48 -7.96 -8.72 -5.35
CA VAL A 48 -8.88 -7.62 -5.08
C VAL A 48 -8.45 -6.34 -5.80
N LYS A 49 -9.42 -5.71 -6.48
CA LYS A 49 -9.23 -4.44 -7.17
C LYS A 49 -9.24 -3.25 -6.23
N ILE A 50 -8.31 -2.32 -6.45
CA ILE A 50 -8.30 -0.99 -5.83
C ILE A 50 -9.20 -0.06 -6.64
N GLU A 51 -10.36 0.31 -6.08
CA GLU A 51 -11.33 1.17 -6.75
C GLU A 51 -11.01 2.66 -6.57
N LYS A 52 -10.39 3.01 -5.44
CA LYS A 52 -10.10 4.41 -5.09
C LYS A 52 -9.02 4.50 -4.04
N ILE A 53 -8.25 5.60 -4.08
CA ILE A 53 -7.33 5.97 -2.99
C ILE A 53 -7.75 7.33 -2.44
N ASP A 54 -8.31 7.30 -1.23
CA ASP A 54 -8.65 8.47 -0.42
C ASP A 54 -7.51 8.80 0.56
N ARG A 55 -7.62 9.97 1.21
CA ARG A 55 -6.79 10.32 2.37
C ARG A 55 -7.68 10.84 3.49
N ARG A 56 -7.37 10.43 4.72
CA ARG A 56 -7.93 11.04 5.94
C ARG A 56 -6.79 11.41 6.87
N SER A 57 -6.54 12.70 7.06
CA SER A 57 -5.40 13.18 7.84
C SER A 57 -4.08 12.58 7.32
N LYS A 58 -3.32 11.84 8.14
CA LYS A 58 -2.05 11.19 7.76
C LYS A 58 -2.21 9.75 7.25
N TYR A 59 -3.43 9.31 6.96
CA TYR A 59 -3.72 7.96 6.46
C TYR A 59 -4.09 7.99 4.98
N LEU A 60 -3.53 7.04 4.23
CA LEU A 60 -4.03 6.64 2.92
C LEU A 60 -5.09 5.55 3.12
N LEU A 61 -6.18 5.63 2.35
CA LEU A 61 -7.31 4.71 2.42
C LEU A 61 -7.57 4.13 1.03
N PHE A 62 -7.18 2.89 0.82
CA PHE A 62 -7.42 2.14 -0.41
C PHE A 62 -8.79 1.47 -0.30
N ARG A 63 -9.73 1.91 -1.14
CA ARG A 63 -11.08 1.32 -1.24
C ARG A 63 -11.01 0.12 -2.16
N LEU A 64 -11.51 -1.01 -1.68
CA LEU A 64 -11.34 -2.29 -2.33
C LEU A 64 -12.69 -2.84 -2.80
N SER A 65 -12.70 -3.48 -3.95
CA SER A 65 -13.90 -4.06 -4.58
C SER A 65 -14.60 -5.15 -3.75
N ASN A 66 -13.93 -5.73 -2.75
CA ASN A 66 -14.52 -6.68 -1.81
C ASN A 66 -15.21 -6.00 -0.60
N GLY A 67 -15.35 -4.67 -0.61
CA GLY A 67 -16.00 -3.89 0.44
C GLY A 67 -15.07 -3.52 1.61
N TYR A 68 -13.84 -4.03 1.66
CA TYR A 68 -12.87 -3.64 2.66
C TYR A 68 -12.20 -2.29 2.33
N THR A 69 -11.55 -1.70 3.34
CA THR A 69 -10.65 -0.56 3.14
C THR A 69 -9.32 -0.88 3.77
N TRP A 70 -8.27 -0.92 2.94
CA TRP A 70 -6.91 -1.03 3.44
C TRP A 70 -6.40 0.36 3.84
N MET A 71 -5.93 0.47 5.08
CA MET A 71 -5.39 1.70 5.64
C MET A 71 -3.87 1.63 5.75
N SER A 72 -3.17 2.63 5.22
CA SER A 72 -1.71 2.76 5.28
C SER A 72 -1.32 4.06 5.99
N HIS A 73 -0.43 3.96 6.98
CA HIS A 73 0.11 5.10 7.72
C HIS A 73 1.64 5.06 7.69
N LEU A 74 2.27 6.10 7.14
CA LEU A 74 3.71 6.11 6.84
C LEU A 74 4.61 6.45 8.04
N GLY A 75 4.03 6.72 9.21
CA GLY A 75 4.82 7.03 10.40
C GLY A 75 5.73 8.24 10.18
N MET A 76 7.02 8.08 10.52
CA MET A 76 7.98 9.18 10.41
C MET A 76 8.73 9.20 9.07
N THR A 77 9.00 8.03 8.49
CA THR A 77 9.93 7.88 7.35
C THR A 77 9.40 6.96 6.27
N GLY A 78 8.15 6.51 6.38
CA GLY A 78 7.58 5.57 5.44
C GLY A 78 7.43 6.17 4.05
N VAL A 79 7.61 5.32 3.05
CA VAL A 79 7.64 5.69 1.63
C VAL A 79 6.92 4.64 0.82
N TRP A 80 6.23 5.08 -0.21
CA TRP A 80 5.75 4.23 -1.30
C TRP A 80 6.68 4.34 -2.49
N THR A 81 7.15 3.21 -2.99
CA THR A 81 7.99 3.13 -4.19
C THR A 81 7.24 2.43 -5.30
N ILE A 82 7.01 3.13 -6.41
CA ILE A 82 6.44 2.57 -7.64
C ILE A 82 7.57 2.04 -8.52
N GLY A 83 7.39 0.87 -9.11
CA GLY A 83 8.40 0.20 -9.92
C GLY A 83 9.51 -0.45 -9.08
N SER A 84 9.25 -0.76 -7.81
CA SER A 84 10.22 -1.50 -6.98
C SER A 84 10.41 -2.91 -7.52
N ASP A 85 11.64 -3.41 -7.51
CA ASP A 85 11.96 -4.82 -7.74
C ASP A 85 11.86 -5.65 -6.45
N GLY A 86 11.51 -5.01 -5.33
CA GLY A 86 11.38 -5.65 -4.03
C GLY A 86 12.72 -6.01 -3.38
N SER A 87 13.85 -5.52 -3.87
CA SER A 87 15.18 -5.80 -3.29
C SER A 87 15.56 -4.84 -2.14
N GLY A 88 14.72 -3.85 -1.85
CA GLY A 88 15.00 -2.84 -0.83
C GLY A 88 15.06 -3.45 0.57
N LYS A 89 16.15 -3.17 1.30
CA LYS A 89 16.35 -3.60 2.70
C LYS A 89 15.17 -3.23 3.63
N HIS A 90 14.46 -2.17 3.29
CA HIS A 90 13.37 -1.59 4.07
C HIS A 90 11.99 -1.74 3.42
N ASP A 91 11.89 -2.58 2.37
CA ASP A 91 10.61 -2.91 1.75
C ASP A 91 9.85 -3.85 2.68
N HIS A 92 9.07 -3.28 3.60
CA HIS A 92 8.35 -4.03 4.63
C HIS A 92 7.14 -4.77 4.07
N VAL A 93 6.54 -4.22 3.02
CA VAL A 93 5.48 -4.88 2.25
C VAL A 93 5.76 -4.69 0.77
N TYR A 94 5.62 -5.76 0.01
CA TYR A 94 5.77 -5.76 -1.44
C TYR A 94 4.46 -6.23 -2.10
N PHE A 95 4.10 -5.58 -3.20
CA PHE A 95 2.89 -5.85 -3.95
C PHE A 95 3.20 -5.99 -5.44
N GLU A 96 2.55 -6.96 -6.07
CA GLU A 96 2.43 -7.02 -7.53
C GLU A 96 0.96 -6.84 -7.93
N PHE A 97 0.76 -6.31 -9.14
CA PHE A 97 -0.55 -6.04 -9.72
C PHE A 97 -0.73 -6.80 -11.03
N ASP A 98 -1.98 -6.94 -11.48
CA ASP A 98 -2.35 -7.67 -12.70
C ASP A 98 -1.83 -7.02 -13.99
N ASP A 99 -1.61 -5.71 -13.99
CA ASP A 99 -1.01 -4.95 -15.08
C ASP A 99 0.53 -5.00 -15.11
N GLY A 100 1.13 -5.76 -14.19
CA GLY A 100 2.58 -5.90 -14.04
C GLY A 100 3.24 -4.78 -13.23
N ALA A 101 2.48 -3.82 -12.69
CA ALA A 101 3.01 -2.85 -11.75
C ALA A 101 3.54 -3.55 -10.49
N LYS A 102 4.59 -2.99 -9.92
CA LYS A 102 5.24 -3.50 -8.71
C LYS A 102 5.47 -2.35 -7.74
N THR A 103 5.12 -2.55 -6.48
CA THR A 103 5.34 -1.52 -5.47
C THR A 103 5.91 -2.11 -4.19
N ALA A 104 6.65 -1.28 -3.47
CA ALA A 104 7.07 -1.60 -2.12
C ALA A 104 6.73 -0.45 -1.17
N VAL A 105 6.46 -0.81 0.08
CA VAL A 105 6.14 0.12 1.15
C VAL A 105 7.11 -0.07 2.30
N TYR A 106 7.79 1.01 2.67
CA TYR A 106 8.45 1.14 3.95
C TYR A 106 7.47 1.80 4.92
N THR A 107 7.17 1.14 6.06
CA THR A 107 6.21 1.62 7.06
C THR A 107 6.72 1.48 8.48
#